data_AF-A0AAV0PPD2-F1
#
_entry.id   AF-A0AAV0PPD2-F1
#
_cell.length_a   1.000
_cell.length_b   1.000
_cell.length_c   1.000
_cell.angle_alpha   90.00
_cell.angle_beta   90.00
_cell.angle_gamma   90.00
#
_symmetry.space_group_name_H-M   'P 1'
#
loop_
_entity.id
_entity.type
_entity.pdbx_description
1 polymer ?
#
loop_
_entity_poly.entity_id
_entity_poly.type
_entity_poly.pdbx_seq_one_letter_code
_entity_poly.pdbx_strand_id
1 'polypeptide(L)'
;LTAKLRRWLSSVLDLVTGWQRSRKLRRQRIQRIPAPATRMAEEKLYPEASWEYENAVAKCKRKLRGLVAEKHCAPIVLRLAWHSAGTFDVETKTGGPFGTIRHGEELAHEANSGLDIAVGLLEPIKAQFPILTYADFYQLAGVVAVEITGGPEIPFHPGRPVCDFPLI
;
A
#
# COMPACT_ATOMS: atom_id res chain seq x y z
N LEU A 1 -21.80 -38.67 20.76
CA LEU A 1 -21.55 -37.23 21.05
C LEU A 1 -22.16 -36.88 22.40
N THR A 2 -21.35 -36.45 23.37
CA THR A 2 -21.82 -36.05 24.71
C THR A 2 -22.68 -34.79 24.64
N ALA A 3 -23.58 -34.61 25.61
CA ALA A 3 -24.46 -33.44 25.68
C ALA A 3 -23.67 -32.10 25.68
N LYS A 4 -22.50 -32.11 26.33
CA LYS A 4 -21.57 -30.97 26.38
C LYS A 4 -21.06 -30.57 24.99
N LEU A 5 -20.74 -31.55 24.15
CA LEU A 5 -20.25 -31.31 22.78
C LEU A 5 -21.37 -30.83 21.84
N ARG A 6 -22.61 -31.32 22.01
CA ARG A 6 -23.77 -30.80 21.26
C ARG A 6 -24.07 -29.34 21.61
N ARG A 7 -24.00 -28.98 22.90
CA ARG A 7 -24.23 -27.60 23.35
C ARG A 7 -23.15 -26.65 22.81
N TRP A 8 -21.89 -27.08 22.81
CA TRP A 8 -20.79 -26.31 22.23
C TRP A 8 -20.96 -26.10 20.71
N LEU A 9 -21.29 -27.15 19.95
CA LEU A 9 -21.54 -27.05 18.52
C LEU A 9 -22.72 -26.11 18.20
N SER A 10 -23.78 -26.12 19.00
CA SER A 10 -24.91 -25.19 18.86
C SER A 10 -24.46 -23.74 19.06
N SER A 11 -23.70 -23.44 20.12
CA SER A 11 -23.17 -22.09 20.34
C SER A 11 -22.26 -21.62 19.21
N VAL A 12 -21.42 -22.51 18.65
CA VAL A 12 -20.56 -22.16 17.50
C VAL A 12 -21.41 -21.84 16.27
N LEU A 13 -22.45 -22.63 16.00
CA LEU A 13 -23.36 -22.39 14.87
C LEU A 13 -24.15 -21.07 15.04
N ASP A 14 -24.59 -20.75 16.27
CA ASP A 14 -25.27 -19.49 16.58
C ASP A 14 -24.35 -18.28 16.39
N LEU A 15 -23.07 -18.40 16.76
CA LEU A 15 -22.07 -17.36 16.53
C LEU A 15 -21.81 -17.13 15.04
N VAL A 16 -21.64 -18.20 14.26
CA VAL A 16 -21.40 -18.11 12.81
C VAL A 16 -22.59 -17.51 12.09
N THR A 17 -23.80 -17.97 12.41
CA THR A 17 -25.03 -17.47 11.79
C THR A 17 -25.33 -16.02 12.22
N GLY A 18 -25.10 -15.67 13.49
CA GLY A 18 -25.20 -14.30 14.00
C GLY A 18 -24.22 -13.34 13.33
N TRP A 19 -23.00 -13.78 13.08
CA TRP A 19 -21.99 -13.00 12.35
C TRP A 19 -22.37 -12.80 10.88
N GLN A 20 -22.86 -13.83 10.19
CA GLN A 20 -23.35 -13.73 8.82
C GLN A 20 -24.52 -12.74 8.69
N ARG A 21 -25.49 -12.79 9.61
CA ARG A 21 -26.61 -11.82 9.66
C ARG A 21 -26.11 -10.39 9.89
N SER A 22 -25.17 -10.21 10.82
CA SER A 22 -24.57 -8.90 11.11
C SER A 22 -23.78 -8.31 9.92
N ARG A 23 -23.10 -9.15 9.13
CA ARG A 23 -22.45 -8.69 7.88
C ARG A 23 -23.46 -8.27 6.82
N LYS A 24 -24.55 -9.03 6.66
CA LYS A 24 -25.61 -8.71 5.69
C LYS A 24 -26.30 -7.40 6.04
N LEU A 25 -26.63 -7.18 7.31
CA LEU A 25 -27.22 -5.93 7.81
C LEU A 25 -26.27 -4.74 7.67
N ARG A 26 -24.97 -4.91 7.97
CA ARG A 26 -23.97 -3.86 7.74
C ARG A 26 -23.85 -3.48 6.27
N ARG A 27 -23.83 -4.45 5.36
CA ARG A 27 -23.84 -4.20 3.90
C ARG A 27 -25.08 -3.44 3.46
N GLN A 28 -26.26 -3.83 3.93
CA GLN A 28 -27.51 -3.12 3.61
C GLN A 28 -27.55 -1.71 4.18
N ARG A 29 -26.98 -1.48 5.37
CA ARG A 29 -26.89 -0.13 5.97
C ARG A 29 -25.96 0.77 5.17
N ILE A 30 -24.80 0.28 4.72
CA ILE A 30 -23.87 1.03 3.86
C ILE A 30 -24.56 1.44 2.54
N GLN A 31 -25.32 0.54 1.93
CA GLN A 31 -26.04 0.81 0.67
C GLN A 31 -27.18 1.83 0.80
N ARG A 32 -27.66 2.10 2.02
CA ARG A 32 -28.73 3.08 2.30
C ARG A 32 -28.23 4.45 2.70
N ILE A 33 -26.91 4.61 2.89
CA ILE A 33 -26.32 5.93 3.12
C ILE A 33 -26.40 6.65 1.77
N PRO A 34 -27.19 7.74 1.65
CA PRO A 34 -27.20 8.52 0.42
C PRO A 34 -25.78 9.00 0.17
N ALA A 35 -25.30 8.86 -1.06
CA ALA A 35 -24.01 9.41 -1.44
C ALA A 35 -24.01 10.89 -1.03
N PRO A 36 -22.96 11.39 -0.34
CA PRO A 36 -22.87 12.80 -0.03
C PRO A 36 -23.09 13.59 -1.33
N ALA A 37 -23.90 14.65 -1.28
CA ALA A 37 -24.12 15.51 -2.41
C ALA A 37 -22.77 15.82 -3.06
N THR A 38 -22.68 15.58 -4.36
CA THR A 38 -21.49 15.81 -5.17
C THR A 38 -21.11 17.29 -5.01
N ARG A 39 -20.27 17.62 -4.01
CA ARG A 39 -19.30 18.69 -4.20
C ARG A 39 -18.64 18.31 -5.50
N MET A 40 -18.79 19.16 -6.53
CA MET A 40 -18.02 18.99 -7.75
C MET A 40 -16.58 18.85 -7.29
N ALA A 41 -16.08 17.61 -7.29
CA ALA A 41 -14.72 17.35 -6.94
C ALA A 41 -13.95 18.18 -7.95
N GLU A 42 -13.19 19.17 -7.49
CA GLU A 42 -12.14 19.73 -8.31
C GLU A 42 -11.44 18.53 -8.94
N GLU A 43 -11.55 18.42 -10.27
CA GLU A 43 -11.04 17.27 -10.98
C GLU A 43 -9.55 17.23 -10.66
N LYS A 44 -9.16 16.26 -9.84
CA LYS A 44 -7.82 16.21 -9.27
C LYS A 44 -6.87 15.93 -10.43
N LEU A 45 -6.33 17.00 -11.00
CA LEU A 45 -5.48 16.97 -12.18
C LEU A 45 -4.10 16.48 -11.74
N TYR A 46 -3.86 15.19 -11.91
CA TYR A 46 -2.53 14.63 -11.77
C TYR A 46 -1.74 14.98 -13.03
N PRO A 47 -0.43 15.30 -12.92
CA PRO A 47 0.40 15.46 -14.10
C PRO A 47 0.38 14.15 -14.88
N GLU A 48 0.07 14.21 -16.18
CA GLU A 48 0.13 13.02 -17.04
C GLU A 48 1.58 12.55 -17.15
N ALA A 49 1.81 11.28 -16.84
CA ALA A 49 3.11 10.67 -17.04
C ALA A 49 3.38 10.51 -18.54
N SER A 50 4.63 10.69 -18.97
CA SER A 50 4.99 10.41 -20.35
C SER A 50 4.81 8.91 -20.64
N TRP A 51 4.49 8.57 -21.89
CA TRP A 51 4.40 7.18 -22.34
C TRP A 51 5.69 6.38 -22.04
N GLU A 52 6.85 7.05 -22.05
CA GLU A 52 8.13 6.47 -21.67
C GLU A 52 8.18 6.12 -20.17
N TYR A 53 7.68 7.02 -19.32
CA TYR A 53 7.57 6.79 -17.89
C TYR A 53 6.61 5.64 -17.57
N GLU A 54 5.44 5.61 -18.21
CA GLU A 54 4.48 4.50 -18.05
C GLU A 54 5.07 3.16 -18.48
N ASN A 55 5.81 3.13 -19.59
CA ASN A 55 6.54 1.95 -20.03
C ASN A 55 7.61 1.51 -19.03
N ALA A 56 8.32 2.47 -18.42
CA ALA A 56 9.27 2.18 -17.35
C ALA A 56 8.57 1.62 -16.10
N VAL A 57 7.43 2.19 -15.68
CA VAL A 57 6.60 1.67 -14.59
C VAL A 57 6.17 0.23 -14.87
N ALA A 58 5.65 -0.06 -16.05
CA ALA A 58 5.21 -1.41 -16.42
C ALA A 58 6.37 -2.42 -16.41
N LYS A 59 7.54 -2.04 -16.94
CA LYS A 59 8.76 -2.86 -16.91
C LYS A 59 9.25 -3.09 -15.48
N CYS A 60 9.24 -2.04 -14.66
CA CYS A 60 9.64 -2.08 -13.25
C CYS A 60 8.71 -2.98 -12.43
N LYS A 61 7.39 -2.86 -12.62
CA LYS A 61 6.38 -3.71 -11.97
C LYS A 61 6.67 -5.19 -12.20
N ARG A 62 7.03 -5.60 -13.43
CA ARG A 62 7.40 -6.99 -13.74
C ARG A 62 8.65 -7.45 -13.00
N LYS A 63 9.70 -6.62 -12.94
CA LYS A 63 10.93 -6.96 -12.20
C LYS A 63 10.70 -7.04 -10.69
N LEU A 64 9.94 -6.09 -10.14
CA LEU A 64 9.54 -6.11 -8.72
C LEU A 64 8.76 -7.38 -8.38
N ARG A 65 7.82 -7.81 -9.25
CA ARG A 65 7.08 -9.07 -9.06
C ARG A 65 8.02 -10.27 -8.96
N GLY A 66 9.02 -10.34 -9.84
CA GLY A 66 10.06 -11.38 -9.80
C GLY A 66 10.85 -11.35 -8.50
N LEU A 67 11.41 -10.19 -8.14
CA LEU A 67 12.20 -10.02 -6.90
C LEU A 67 11.40 -10.38 -5.65
N VAL A 68 10.18 -9.85 -5.52
CA VAL A 68 9.35 -10.01 -4.31
C VAL A 68 8.91 -11.47 -4.13
N ALA A 69 8.59 -12.16 -5.23
CA ALA A 69 8.26 -13.57 -5.21
C ALA A 69 9.48 -14.44 -4.87
N GLU A 70 10.64 -14.17 -5.47
CA GLU A 70 11.87 -14.94 -5.27
C GLU A 70 12.44 -14.79 -3.85
N LYS A 71 12.49 -13.56 -3.34
CA LYS A 71 13.07 -13.26 -2.02
C LYS A 71 12.08 -13.42 -0.87
N HIS A 72 10.81 -13.73 -1.15
CA HIS A 72 9.74 -13.79 -0.16
C HIS A 72 9.66 -12.54 0.74
N CYS A 73 9.97 -11.37 0.18
CA CYS A 73 10.13 -10.13 0.93
C CYS A 73 8.89 -9.21 0.88
N ALA A 74 7.73 -9.73 0.45
CA ALA A 74 6.51 -8.93 0.35
C ALA A 74 6.14 -8.19 1.67
N PRO A 75 6.25 -8.78 2.87
CA PRO A 75 5.90 -8.08 4.11
C PRO A 75 6.76 -6.84 4.39
N ILE A 76 8.07 -6.92 4.17
CA ILE A 76 8.98 -5.80 4.47
C ILE A 76 8.91 -4.71 3.40
N VAL A 77 8.67 -5.09 2.14
CA VAL A 77 8.41 -4.14 1.04
C VAL A 77 7.11 -3.38 1.26
N LEU A 78 6.03 -4.08 1.65
CA LEU A 78 4.76 -3.43 1.97
C LEU A 78 4.89 -2.50 3.17
N ARG A 79 5.64 -2.90 4.20
CA ARG A 79 5.93 -2.06 5.37
C ARG A 79 6.68 -0.78 4.96
N LEU A 80 7.70 -0.87 4.11
CA LEU A 80 8.41 0.30 3.61
C LEU A 80 7.47 1.30 2.92
N ALA A 81 6.62 0.80 2.00
CA ALA A 81 5.66 1.65 1.29
C ALA A 81 4.65 2.30 2.23
N TRP A 82 4.17 1.56 3.25
CA TRP A 82 3.27 2.08 4.29
C TRP A 82 3.95 3.16 5.15
N HIS A 83 5.15 2.89 5.67
CA HIS A 83 5.88 3.84 6.51
C HIS A 83 6.23 5.12 5.75
N SER A 84 6.63 5.00 4.47
CA SER A 84 6.86 6.16 3.61
C SER A 84 5.60 7.02 3.45
N ALA A 85 4.41 6.41 3.35
CA ALA A 85 3.16 7.16 3.26
C ALA A 85 2.65 7.68 4.61
N GLY A 86 2.98 6.99 5.70
CA GLY A 86 2.45 7.21 7.04
C GLY A 86 2.95 8.47 7.74
N THR A 87 3.93 9.18 7.18
CA THR A 87 4.43 10.46 7.71
C THR A 87 3.56 11.66 7.31
N PHE A 88 2.52 11.46 6.48
CA PHE A 88 1.65 12.55 6.05
C PHE A 88 0.86 13.16 7.20
N ASP A 89 0.98 14.47 7.37
CA ASP A 89 0.17 15.25 8.29
C ASP A 89 -0.91 16.06 7.52
N VAL A 90 -2.15 15.93 7.99
CA VAL A 90 -3.31 16.59 7.40
C VAL A 90 -3.34 18.09 7.69
N GLU A 91 -2.78 18.55 8.79
CA GLU A 91 -2.81 19.97 9.17
C GLU A 91 -1.75 20.76 8.40
N THR A 92 -0.50 20.33 8.48
CA THR A 92 0.63 20.99 7.82
C THR A 92 0.77 20.65 6.33
N LYS A 93 0.13 19.57 5.86
CA LYS A 93 0.29 19.02 4.49
C LYS A 93 1.71 18.57 4.16
N THR A 94 2.55 18.33 5.18
CA THR A 94 3.91 17.83 5.01
C THR A 94 3.99 16.31 5.21
N GLY A 95 5.13 15.74 4.83
CA GLY A 95 5.35 14.29 4.89
C GLY A 95 4.53 13.51 3.86
N GLY A 96 4.59 12.19 3.96
CA GLY A 96 4.00 11.28 3.00
C GLY A 96 5.02 10.77 1.98
N PRO A 97 4.55 10.08 0.93
CA PRO A 97 5.38 9.15 0.17
C PRO A 97 6.19 9.85 -0.93
N PHE A 98 7.10 10.73 -0.55
CA PHE A 98 8.00 11.47 -1.44
C PHE A 98 9.36 10.79 -1.66
N GLY A 99 9.51 9.56 -1.17
CA GLY A 99 10.74 8.78 -1.29
C GLY A 99 11.82 9.14 -0.27
N THR A 100 11.53 10.02 0.69
CA THR A 100 12.47 10.52 1.70
C THR A 100 12.96 9.44 2.66
N ILE A 101 12.18 8.36 2.84
CA ILE A 101 12.53 7.19 3.68
C ILE A 101 13.83 6.49 3.29
N ARG A 102 14.48 6.87 2.18
CA ARG A 102 15.82 6.40 1.80
C ARG A 102 16.95 7.13 2.53
N HIS A 103 16.68 8.31 3.08
CA HIS A 103 17.66 9.13 3.76
C HIS A 103 17.94 8.59 5.16
N GLY A 104 19.21 8.64 5.58
CA GLY A 104 19.66 8.07 6.85
C GLY A 104 18.94 8.63 8.08
N GLU A 105 18.58 9.91 8.05
CA GLU A 105 17.85 10.59 9.14
C GLU A 105 16.46 9.98 9.35
N GLU A 106 15.67 9.83 8.28
CA GLU A 106 14.34 9.22 8.37
C GLU A 106 14.42 7.71 8.67
N LEU A 107 15.42 7.00 8.13
CA LEU A 107 15.64 5.58 8.45
C LEU A 107 16.03 5.36 9.91
N ALA A 108 16.70 6.32 10.54
CA ALA A 108 17.13 6.24 11.93
C ALA A 108 15.98 6.37 12.94
N HIS A 109 14.79 6.81 12.51
CA HIS A 109 13.61 6.82 13.38
C HIS A 109 13.30 5.41 13.88
N GLU A 110 13.02 5.25 15.18
CA GLU A 110 12.78 3.94 15.81
C GLU A 110 11.66 3.15 15.10
N ALA A 111 10.60 3.84 14.67
CA ALA A 111 9.50 3.24 13.92
C ALA A 111 9.95 2.62 12.58
N ASN A 112 11.04 3.09 12.00
CA ASN A 112 11.59 2.65 10.71
C ASN A 112 12.69 1.59 10.84
N SER A 113 12.94 1.08 12.06
CA SER A 113 13.95 0.04 12.30
C SER A 113 13.78 -1.17 11.35
N GLY A 114 14.88 -1.54 10.69
CA GLY A 114 14.96 -2.64 9.73
C GLY A 114 14.49 -2.31 8.30
N LEU A 115 14.04 -1.08 8.01
CA LEU A 115 13.62 -0.69 6.66
C LEU A 115 14.79 -0.44 5.70
N ASP A 116 16.00 -0.25 6.22
CA ASP A 116 17.26 -0.25 5.48
C ASP A 116 17.45 -1.55 4.68
N ILE A 117 17.01 -2.69 5.22
CA ILE A 117 17.01 -3.98 4.51
C ILE A 117 16.14 -3.91 3.26
N ALA A 118 14.93 -3.33 3.36
CA ALA A 118 14.04 -3.21 2.21
C ALA A 118 14.57 -2.22 1.18
N VAL A 119 15.15 -1.09 1.62
CA VAL A 119 15.81 -0.12 0.73
C VAL A 119 16.95 -0.81 -0.04
N GLY A 120 17.83 -1.52 0.65
CA GLY A 120 18.95 -2.24 0.04
C GLY A 120 18.52 -3.35 -0.93
N LEU A 121 17.44 -4.07 -0.62
CA LEU A 121 16.87 -5.09 -1.51
C LEU A 121 16.32 -4.50 -2.81
N LEU A 122 15.71 -3.31 -2.74
CA LEU A 122 15.05 -2.68 -3.87
C LEU A 122 15.99 -1.83 -4.74
N GLU A 123 17.08 -1.31 -4.17
CA GLU A 123 18.02 -0.41 -4.84
C GLU A 123 18.57 -0.96 -6.18
N PRO A 124 18.98 -2.24 -6.30
CA PRO A 124 19.44 -2.79 -7.58
C PRO A 124 18.36 -2.80 -8.68
N ILE A 125 17.08 -2.88 -8.31
CA ILE A 125 15.98 -2.73 -9.27
C ILE A 125 15.78 -1.25 -9.59
N LYS A 126 15.80 -0.36 -8.58
CA LYS A 126 15.66 1.08 -8.79
C LYS A 126 16.71 1.65 -9.73
N ALA A 127 17.96 1.21 -9.60
CA ALA A 127 19.09 1.62 -10.44
C ALA A 127 18.88 1.30 -11.94
N GLN A 128 18.09 0.28 -12.27
CA GLN A 128 17.73 -0.06 -13.65
C GLN A 128 16.68 0.88 -14.25
N PHE A 129 16.01 1.69 -13.41
CA PHE A 129 14.98 2.64 -13.82
C PHE A 129 15.28 4.04 -13.27
N PRO A 130 16.31 4.72 -13.80
CA PRO A 130 16.68 6.06 -13.35
C PRO A 130 15.57 7.09 -13.61
N ILE A 131 14.75 6.87 -14.65
CA ILE A 131 13.61 7.73 -14.98
C ILE A 131 12.51 7.72 -13.90
N LEU A 132 12.36 6.63 -13.14
CA LEU A 132 11.33 6.55 -12.09
C LEU A 132 11.77 7.32 -10.84
N THR A 133 10.85 8.07 -10.24
CA THR A 133 11.08 8.73 -8.97
C THR A 133 11.16 7.70 -7.84
N TYR A 134 11.94 7.96 -6.78
CA TYR A 134 11.94 7.11 -5.59
C TYR A 134 10.56 7.05 -4.93
N ALA A 135 9.81 8.17 -5.01
CA ALA A 135 8.43 8.29 -4.54
C ALA A 135 7.49 7.27 -5.21
N ASP A 136 7.46 7.24 -6.54
CA ASP A 136 6.64 6.27 -7.28
C ASP A 136 7.16 4.85 -7.12
N PHE A 137 8.49 4.68 -7.12
CA PHE A 137 9.10 3.36 -7.04
C PHE A 137 8.75 2.60 -5.75
N TYR A 138 8.85 3.24 -4.58
CA TYR A 138 8.49 2.58 -3.32
C TYR A 138 7.00 2.25 -3.24
N GLN A 139 6.14 3.13 -3.75
CA GLN A 139 4.70 2.86 -3.76
C GLN A 139 4.31 1.78 -4.76
N LEU A 140 4.97 1.72 -5.92
CA LEU A 140 4.81 0.62 -6.89
C LEU A 140 5.25 -0.71 -6.28
N ALA A 141 6.35 -0.73 -5.51
CA ALA A 141 6.81 -1.92 -4.80
C ALA A 141 5.79 -2.39 -3.76
N GLY A 142 5.17 -1.47 -3.02
CA GLY A 142 4.07 -1.77 -2.10
C GLY A 142 2.85 -2.39 -2.79
N VAL A 143 2.42 -1.82 -3.92
CA VAL A 143 1.35 -2.39 -4.76
C VAL A 143 1.67 -3.82 -5.18
N VAL A 144 2.89 -4.03 -5.70
CA VAL A 144 3.35 -5.36 -6.11
C VAL A 144 3.36 -6.36 -4.95
N ALA A 145 3.77 -5.94 -3.76
CA ALA A 145 3.78 -6.80 -2.57
C ALA A 145 2.36 -7.29 -2.21
N VAL A 146 1.34 -6.43 -2.31
CA VAL A 146 -0.06 -6.82 -2.09
C VAL A 146 -0.52 -7.80 -3.17
N GLU A 147 -0.26 -7.50 -4.44
CA GLU A 147 -0.68 -8.38 -5.55
C GLU A 147 -0.05 -9.78 -5.49
N ILE A 148 1.24 -9.87 -5.13
CA ILE A 148 1.96 -11.16 -5.04
C ILE A 148 1.46 -12.02 -3.87
N THR A 149 0.97 -11.41 -2.80
CA THR A 149 0.41 -12.14 -1.65
C THR A 149 -1.05 -12.57 -1.84
N GLY A 150 -1.59 -12.43 -3.05
CA GLY A 150 -2.96 -12.81 -3.39
C GLY A 150 -3.99 -11.70 -3.14
N GLY A 151 -3.53 -10.46 -2.93
CA GLY A 151 -4.38 -9.28 -2.91
C GLY A 151 -4.96 -8.94 -4.29
N PRO A 152 -5.94 -8.02 -4.34
CA PRO A 152 -6.52 -7.57 -5.60
C PRO A 152 -5.50 -6.80 -6.44
N GLU A 153 -5.77 -6.65 -7.74
CA GLU A 153 -5.06 -5.69 -8.58
C GLU A 153 -5.35 -4.26 -8.09
N ILE A 154 -4.30 -3.47 -7.93
CA ILE A 154 -4.40 -2.08 -7.44
C ILE A 154 -4.00 -1.15 -8.59
N PRO A 155 -4.91 -0.25 -9.03
CA PRO A 155 -4.57 0.79 -9.99
C PRO A 155 -3.44 1.67 -9.44
N PHE A 156 -2.34 1.76 -10.19
CA PHE A 156 -1.19 2.60 -9.84
C PHE A 156 -1.18 3.85 -10.71
N HIS A 157 -1.11 5.02 -10.08
CA HIS A 157 -1.08 6.32 -10.76
C HIS A 157 0.31 6.94 -10.53
N PRO A 158 1.19 6.96 -11.55
CA PRO A 158 2.50 7.59 -11.45
C PRO A 158 2.41 9.12 -11.42
N GLY A 159 3.54 9.78 -11.14
CA GLY A 159 3.69 11.23 -11.21
C GLY A 159 4.07 11.88 -9.88
N ARG A 160 4.47 11.11 -8.86
CA ARG A 160 4.95 11.71 -7.61
C ARG A 160 6.31 12.36 -7.84
N PRO A 161 6.48 13.66 -7.52
CA PRO A 161 7.78 14.30 -7.61
C PRO A 161 8.75 13.69 -6.59
N VAL A 162 10.03 13.70 -6.92
CA VAL A 162 11.09 13.38 -5.94
C VAL A 162 11.22 14.57 -4.99
N CYS A 163 11.26 14.29 -3.68
CA CYS A 163 11.95 15.20 -2.75
C CYS A 163 13.40 14.75 -2.64
N ASP A 164 14.32 15.52 -3.23
CA ASP A 164 15.77 15.33 -3.08
C ASP A 164 16.31 16.00 -1.82
N PHE A 165 15.48 16.79 -1.13
CA PHE A 165 15.81 17.39 0.15
C PHE A 165 15.19 16.58 1.29
N PRO A 166 15.94 16.33 2.38
CA PRO A 166 15.34 15.82 3.61
C PRO A 166 14.33 16.85 4.09
N LEU A 167 13.05 16.44 4.17
CA LEU A 167 12.01 17.23 4.80
C LEU A 167 12.18 17.07 6.32
N ILE A 168 13.17 17.77 6.87
CA ILE A 168 13.25 18.07 8.30
C ILE A 168 12.60 19.43 8.53
#